data_AF-A0A3M6T8A0-F1
#
_entry.id   AF-A0A3M6T8A0-F1
#
_cell.length_a   1.000
_cell.length_b   1.000
_cell.length_c   1.000
_cell.angle_alpha   90.00
_cell.angle_beta   90.00
_cell.angle_gamma   90.00
#
_symmetry.space_group_name_H-M   'P 1'
#
loop_
_entity.id
_entity.type
_entity.pdbx_description
1 polymer ?
#
loop_
_entity_poly.entity_id
_entity_poly.type
_entity_poly.pdbx_seq_one_letter_code
_entity_poly.pdbx_strand_id
1 'polypeptide(L)'
;MSLRPCIECRNEVRPRQQALQCDDCGFWQHRICGTGIDQATYRLAMIRGRIDWLCVACSLSASGGSTPTLVHPVPGASTDSLSVPIMISRDGITPSTDALVVEFIYLSTY
;
A
#
# COMPACT_ATOMS: atom_id res chain seq x y z
N MET A 1 11.99 -21.11 18.18
CA MET A 1 12.27 -20.45 16.89
C MET A 1 10.93 -20.16 16.23
N SER A 2 10.60 -18.89 16.02
CA SER A 2 9.36 -18.51 15.33
C SER A 2 9.55 -18.70 13.83
N LEU A 3 8.97 -19.76 13.27
CA LEU A 3 8.97 -20.01 11.82
C LEU A 3 8.08 -18.95 11.15
N ARG A 4 8.60 -18.28 10.13
CA ARG A 4 7.84 -17.35 9.30
C ARG A 4 7.52 -18.02 7.96
N PRO A 5 6.37 -18.70 7.81
CA PRO A 5 6.05 -19.40 6.57
C PRO A 5 5.73 -18.40 5.45
N CYS A 6 6.20 -18.71 4.25
CA CYS A 6 5.80 -18.01 3.04
C CYS A 6 4.34 -18.34 2.71
N ILE A 7 3.53 -17.32 2.42
CA ILE A 7 2.11 -17.53 2.10
C ILE A 7 1.87 -18.30 0.79
N GLU A 8 2.75 -18.18 -0.21
CA GLU A 8 2.62 -18.94 -1.48
C GLU A 8 3.18 -20.35 -1.37
N CYS A 9 4.48 -20.47 -1.09
CA CYS A 9 5.17 -21.75 -1.21
C CYS A 9 5.16 -22.56 0.09
N ARG A 10 4.59 -22.01 1.18
CA ARG A 10 4.48 -22.62 2.52
C ARG A 10 5.81 -23.00 3.18
N ASN A 11 6.94 -22.73 2.51
CA ASN A 11 8.27 -22.93 3.04
C ASN A 11 8.66 -21.82 4.02
N GLU A 12 9.59 -22.14 4.93
CA GLU A 12 10.14 -21.18 5.87
C GLU A 12 10.88 -20.04 5.13
N VAL A 13 10.55 -18.81 5.48
CA VAL A 13 11.30 -17.60 5.11
C VAL A 13 12.46 -17.45 6.08
N ARG A 14 13.67 -17.67 5.57
CA ARG A 14 14.91 -17.54 6.35
C ARG A 14 15.42 -16.10 6.34
N PRO A 15 16.14 -15.64 7.38
CA PRO A 15 16.67 -14.27 7.45
C PRO A 15 17.58 -13.85 6.30
N ARG A 16 18.26 -14.81 5.66
CA ARG A 16 19.13 -14.56 4.50
C ARG A 16 18.38 -14.51 3.16
N GLN A 17 17.09 -14.84 3.15
CA GLN A 17 16.27 -14.80 1.95
C GLN A 17 15.58 -13.45 1.80
N GLN A 18 15.38 -13.01 0.57
CA GLN A 18 14.61 -11.80 0.27
C GLN A 18 13.12 -12.10 0.44
N ALA A 19 12.48 -11.41 1.37
CA ALA A 19 11.07 -11.59 1.67
C ALA A 19 10.45 -10.28 2.14
N LEU A 20 9.15 -10.19 1.93
CA LEU A 20 8.32 -9.05 2.29
C LEU A 20 7.32 -9.48 3.35
N GLN A 21 7.05 -8.57 4.29
CA GLN A 21 5.97 -8.71 5.24
C GLN A 21 4.79 -7.88 4.73
N CYS A 22 3.58 -8.44 4.75
CA CYS A 22 2.38 -7.69 4.43
C CYS A 22 2.07 -6.71 5.57
N ASP A 23 1.80 -5.45 5.24
CA ASP A 23 1.52 -4.41 6.25
C ASP A 23 0.18 -4.61 6.96
N ASP A 24 -0.77 -5.32 6.33
CA ASP A 24 -2.12 -5.53 6.88
C ASP A 24 -2.23 -6.80 7.72
N CYS A 25 -1.84 -7.95 7.15
CA CYS A 25 -1.96 -9.25 7.83
C CYS A 25 -0.67 -9.72 8.52
N GLY A 26 0.46 -9.02 8.34
CA GLY A 26 1.74 -9.36 8.98
C GLY A 26 2.39 -10.66 8.47
N PHE A 27 1.82 -11.34 7.49
CA PHE A 27 2.38 -12.57 6.92
C PHE A 27 3.57 -12.29 5.98
N TRP A 28 4.44 -13.28 5.84
CA TRP A 28 5.65 -13.18 5.03
C TRP A 28 5.49 -13.87 3.67
N GLN A 29 6.10 -13.30 2.64
CA GLN A 29 6.18 -13.90 1.30
C GLN A 29 7.59 -13.71 0.75
N HIS A 30 8.19 -14.75 0.14
CA HIS A 30 9.47 -14.56 -0.57
C HIS A 30 9.27 -13.61 -1.75
N ARG A 31 10.25 -12.75 -2.03
CA ARG A 31 10.19 -11.81 -3.17
C ARG A 31 9.87 -12.54 -4.49
N ILE A 32 10.50 -13.70 -4.69
CA ILE A 32 10.35 -14.50 -5.91
C ILE A 32 9.02 -15.29 -5.97
N CYS A 33 8.26 -15.35 -4.88
CA CYS A 33 7.01 -16.08 -4.81
C CYS A 33 5.82 -15.15 -5.06
N GLY A 34 5.68 -14.69 -6.30
CA GLY A 34 4.44 -14.01 -6.73
C GLY A 34 4.19 -12.60 -6.18
N THR A 35 5.18 -11.97 -5.52
CA THR A 35 5.03 -10.59 -5.01
C THR A 35 4.94 -9.52 -6.11
N GLY A 36 5.44 -9.83 -7.31
CA GLY A 36 5.59 -8.87 -8.41
C GLY A 36 6.75 -7.88 -8.25
N ILE A 37 7.51 -7.95 -7.16
CA ILE A 37 8.59 -7.02 -6.86
C ILE A 37 9.91 -7.51 -7.45
N ASP A 38 10.49 -6.73 -8.35
CA ASP A 38 11.81 -6.98 -8.91
C ASP A 38 12.94 -6.70 -7.90
N GLN A 39 14.16 -7.14 -8.23
CA GLN A 39 15.28 -7.05 -7.30
C GLN A 39 15.73 -5.60 -7.05
N ALA A 40 15.63 -4.71 -8.04
CA ALA A 40 16.04 -3.33 -7.90
C ALA A 40 15.07 -2.57 -6.99
N THR A 41 13.76 -2.75 -7.19
CA THR A 41 12.73 -2.19 -6.32
C THR A 41 12.89 -2.66 -4.87
N TYR A 42 13.13 -3.96 -4.65
CA TYR A 42 13.40 -4.50 -3.32
C TYR A 42 14.62 -3.87 -2.66
N ARG A 43 15.75 -3.74 -3.39
CA ARG A 43 16.97 -3.10 -2.86
C ARG A 43 16.73 -1.64 -2.50
N LEU A 44 16.04 -0.90 -3.36
CA LEU A 44 15.73 0.50 -3.11
C LEU A 44 14.88 0.68 -1.85
N ALA A 45 13.94 -0.24 -1.62
CA ALA A 45 13.10 -0.22 -0.43
C ALA A 45 13.88 -0.57 0.85
N MET A 46 14.82 -1.51 0.78
CA MET A 46 15.75 -1.79 1.89
C MET A 46 16.65 -0.58 2.21
N ILE A 47 17.12 0.16 1.19
CA ILE A 47 17.88 1.40 1.38
C ILE A 47 17.01 2.48 2.03
N ARG A 48 15.75 2.61 1.60
CA ARG A 48 14.77 3.54 2.19
C ARG A 48 14.30 3.12 3.59
N GLY A 49 14.56 1.88 4.00
CA GLY A 49 14.11 1.31 5.26
C GLY A 49 12.60 1.04 5.35
N ARG A 50 11.86 1.19 4.24
CA ARG A 50 10.42 0.94 4.18
C ARG A 50 10.00 0.39 2.84
N ILE A 51 9.01 -0.49 2.86
CA ILE A 51 8.33 -0.98 1.68
C ILE A 51 6.85 -1.12 2.00
N ASP A 52 6.02 -0.30 1.37
CA ASP A 52 4.58 -0.40 1.52
C ASP A 52 4.10 -1.52 0.60
N TRP A 53 3.78 -2.69 1.15
CA TRP A 53 3.40 -3.87 0.38
C TRP A 53 2.28 -4.66 1.05
N LEU A 54 1.29 -5.01 0.22
CA LEU A 54 0.17 -5.88 0.61
C LEU A 54 0.24 -7.18 -0.18
N CYS A 55 -0.04 -8.29 0.50
CA CYS A 55 -0.24 -9.55 -0.19
C CYS A 55 -1.51 -9.51 -1.05
N VAL A 56 -1.60 -10.42 -2.03
CA VAL A 56 -2.73 -10.46 -2.97
C VAL A 56 -4.10 -10.54 -2.27
N ALA A 57 -4.19 -11.30 -1.16
CA ALA A 57 -5.44 -11.39 -0.40
C ALA A 57 -5.84 -10.03 0.21
N CYS A 58 -4.90 -9.32 0.84
CA CYS A 58 -5.15 -8.02 1.44
C CYS A 58 -5.37 -6.92 0.39
N SER A 59 -4.67 -6.96 -0.74
CA SER A 59 -4.86 -5.97 -1.82
C SER A 59 -6.22 -6.11 -2.49
N LEU A 60 -6.72 -7.33 -2.67
CA LEU A 60 -8.08 -7.58 -3.17
C LEU A 60 -9.14 -7.11 -2.18
N SER A 61 -8.94 -7.35 -0.88
CA SER A 61 -9.88 -6.90 0.16
C SER A 61 -9.93 -5.38 0.28
N ALA A 62 -8.80 -4.70 0.14
CA ALA A 62 -8.74 -3.23 0.16
C ALA A 62 -9.49 -2.62 -1.05
N SER A 63 -9.49 -3.32 -2.18
CA SER A 63 -10.18 -2.89 -3.40
C SER A 63 -11.70 -3.15 -3.35
N GLY A 64 -12.15 -4.05 -2.47
CA GLY A 64 -13.56 -4.44 -2.30
C GLY A 64 -14.33 -3.62 -1.27
N GLY A 65 -13.75 -2.51 -0.77
CA GLY A 65 -14.35 -1.61 0.22
C GLY A 65 -15.47 -0.73 -0.33
N SER A 66 -16.47 -1.34 -0.95
CA SER A 66 -17.83 -0.83 -0.93
C SER A 66 -18.68 -1.98 -0.45
N THR A 67 -18.75 -2.17 0.87
CA THR A 67 -19.91 -2.85 1.44
C THR A 67 -21.13 -2.17 0.83
N PRO A 68 -22.00 -2.86 0.07
CA PRO A 68 -23.34 -2.35 -0.13
C PRO A 68 -23.93 -2.38 1.27
N THR A 69 -23.87 -1.24 1.97
CA THR A 69 -24.68 -1.01 3.14
C THR A 69 -26.09 -1.26 2.66
N LEU A 70 -26.63 -2.43 3.01
CA LEU A 70 -28.00 -2.80 2.75
C LEU A 70 -28.82 -1.90 3.67
N VAL A 71 -28.92 -0.62 3.30
CA VAL A 71 -29.84 0.33 3.88
C VAL A 71 -31.22 -0.23 3.58
N HIS A 72 -31.81 -0.89 4.58
CA HIS A 72 -33.25 -1.07 4.61
C HIS A 72 -33.90 0.28 4.28
N PRO A 73 -34.80 0.36 3.29
CA PRO A 73 -35.53 1.58 3.04
C PRO A 73 -36.42 1.86 4.26
N VAL A 74 -36.08 2.90 5.01
CA VAL A 74 -37.02 3.52 5.95
C VAL A 74 -38.03 4.28 5.09
N PRO A 75 -39.34 3.94 5.13
CA PRO A 75 -40.34 4.69 4.40
C PRO A 75 -40.62 5.98 5.16
N GLY A 76 -40.21 7.11 4.58
CA GLY A 76 -40.75 8.42 4.91
C GLY A 76 -39.75 9.39 5.53
N ALA A 77 -39.21 10.27 4.70
CA ALA A 77 -39.36 11.72 4.89
C ALA A 77 -38.73 12.48 3.71
N SER A 78 -39.62 13.08 2.91
CA SER A 78 -39.53 14.45 2.38
C SER A 78 -38.34 14.84 1.50
N THR A 79 -38.65 14.91 0.20
CA THR A 79 -38.01 15.72 -0.85
C THR A 79 -37.70 17.15 -0.44
N ASP A 80 -36.48 17.62 -0.73
CA ASP A 80 -36.07 18.91 -1.33
C ASP A 80 -34.54 19.02 -1.07
N SER A 81 -33.62 19.26 -2.00
CA SER A 81 -33.59 20.36 -2.96
C SER A 81 -32.62 20.02 -4.11
N LEU A 82 -32.95 20.54 -5.28
CA LEU A 82 -32.06 20.59 -6.44
C LEU A 82 -30.79 21.38 -6.14
N SER A 83 -29.63 20.85 -6.49
CA SER A 83 -28.42 21.65 -6.72
C SER A 83 -27.62 21.04 -7.88
N VAL A 84 -27.55 21.83 -8.94
CA VAL A 84 -26.96 21.59 -10.26
C VAL A 84 -25.50 21.14 -10.17
N PRO A 85 -24.99 20.28 -11.09
CA PRO A 85 -23.59 19.87 -11.11
C PRO A 85 -22.66 21.07 -11.39
N ILE A 86 -21.73 21.32 -10.48
CA ILE A 86 -20.61 22.25 -10.71
C ILE A 86 -19.55 21.53 -11.53
N MET A 87 -19.45 21.91 -12.80
CA MET A 87 -18.28 21.64 -13.66
C MET A 87 -17.23 22.72 -13.36
N ILE A 88 -16.11 22.37 -12.73
CA ILE A 88 -14.92 23.22 -12.75
C ILE A 88 -13.81 22.44 -13.46
N SER A 89 -13.46 22.93 -14.65
CA SER A 89 -12.29 22.53 -15.41
C SER A 89 -11.10 23.38 -14.98
N ARG A 90 -9.92 22.75 -14.95
CA ARG A 90 -8.58 23.31 -15.17
C ARG A 90 -8.12 24.39 -14.20
N ASP A 91 -7.10 24.08 -13.41
CA ASP A 91 -5.79 24.73 -13.53
C ASP A 91 -4.70 23.91 -12.82
N GLY A 92 -3.55 23.82 -13.48
CA GLY A 92 -2.39 23.07 -13.01
C GLY A 92 -1.75 23.69 -11.78
N ILE A 93 -1.42 22.85 -10.81
CA ILE A 93 -0.60 23.22 -9.66
C ILE A 93 0.68 22.40 -9.75
N THR A 94 1.78 23.13 -9.71
CA THR A 94 3.18 22.76 -9.90
C THR A 94 3.68 21.69 -8.93
N PRO A 95 4.73 20.93 -9.30
CA PRO A 95 5.37 19.97 -8.40
C PRO A 95 6.03 20.71 -7.23
N SER A 96 5.58 20.40 -6.01
CA SER A 96 6.18 20.90 -4.78
C SER A 96 7.62 20.43 -4.67
N THR A 97 8.48 21.41 -4.42
CA THR A 97 9.93 21.32 -4.26
C THR A 97 10.24 20.74 -2.88
N ASP A 98 10.41 19.43 -2.77
CA ASP A 98 10.94 18.75 -1.57
C ASP A 98 12.30 18.11 -1.86
N ALA A 99 13.22 18.90 -2.44
CA ALA A 99 14.54 18.43 -2.88
C ALA A 99 15.70 18.83 -1.96
N LEU A 100 15.45 19.43 -0.79
CA LEU A 100 16.52 19.94 0.08
C LEU A 100 16.76 19.12 1.35
N VAL A 101 16.04 18.03 1.59
CA VAL A 101 16.26 17.17 2.77
C VAL A 101 17.41 16.17 2.60
N VAL A 102 17.99 16.05 1.40
CA VAL A 102 18.96 15.00 1.07
C VAL A 102 20.42 15.39 1.38
N GLU A 103 20.74 16.68 1.49
CA GLU A 103 22.14 17.10 1.75
C GLU A 103 22.57 16.97 3.22
N PHE A 104 21.65 16.87 4.18
CA PHE A 104 22.04 16.81 5.60
C PHE A 104 22.50 15.44 6.09
N ILE A 105 22.11 14.35 5.41
CA ILE A 105 22.44 13.00 5.90
C ILE A 105 23.82 12.53 5.40
N TYR A 106 24.39 13.18 4.38
CA TYR A 106 25.64 12.71 3.75
C TYR A 106 26.94 13.19 4.42
N LEU A 107 26.90 14.12 5.39
CA LEU A 107 28.11 14.62 6.07
C LEU A 107 28.37 14.02 7.47
N SER A 108 27.53 13.10 7.98
CA SER A 108 27.63 12.65 9.38
C SER A 108 28.22 11.26 9.62
N THR A 109 28.81 10.60 8.62
CA THR A 109 29.50 9.32 8.86
C THR A 109 30.79 9.21 8.05
N TYR A 110 31.77 10.02 8.46
CA TYR A 110 33.18 9.67 8.37
C TYR A 110 33.51 8.54 9.35
#